data_AF-A0A9Q0UYC6-F1
#
_entry.id   AF-A0A9Q0UYC6-F1
#
_cell.length_a   1.000
_cell.length_b   1.000
_cell.length_c   1.000
_cell.angle_alpha   90.00
_cell.angle_beta   90.00
_cell.angle_gamma   90.00
#
_symmetry.space_group_name_H-M   'P 1'
#
loop_
_entity.id
_entity.type
_entity.pdbx_description
1 polymer ?
#
loop_
_entity_poly.entity_id
_entity_poly.type
_entity_poly.pdbx_seq_one_letter_code
_entity_poly.pdbx_strand_id
1 'polypeptide(L)' 'MAQEEKSRSGRGSSSSTILQFVPFNSLADEGFWHRLSSLKLNKYGIDDSPIPITGFYAPCSHSQVSNHLTLLAESFTHW' A
#
# COMPACT_ATOMS: atom_id res chain seq x y z
N MET A 1 -50.39 -45.69 7.63
CA MET A 1 -49.44 -45.06 8.57
C MET A 1 -48.06 -45.13 7.92
N ALA A 2 -47.66 -44.10 7.19
CA ALA A 2 -46.30 -43.96 6.67
C ALA A 2 -45.81 -42.59 7.12
N GLN A 3 -44.75 -42.55 7.92
CA GLN A 3 -44.07 -41.33 8.33
C GLN A 3 -42.84 -41.16 7.44
N GLU A 4 -42.83 -40.08 6.67
CA GLU A 4 -41.69 -39.65 5.85
C GLU A 4 -40.71 -38.89 6.75
N GLU A 5 -39.55 -39.48 7.02
CA GLU A 5 -38.45 -38.80 7.69
C GLU A 5 -37.89 -37.71 6.77
N LYS A 6 -38.27 -36.47 7.05
CA LYS A 6 -37.66 -35.28 6.47
C LYS A 6 -36.26 -35.09 7.05
N SER A 7 -35.26 -35.65 6.38
CA SER A 7 -33.84 -35.39 6.67
C SER A 7 -33.58 -33.88 6.58
N ARG A 8 -33.45 -33.22 7.75
CA ARG A 8 -32.95 -31.85 7.84
C ARG A 8 -31.46 -31.87 7.50
N SER A 9 -31.14 -31.73 6.21
CA SER A 9 -29.79 -31.34 5.80
C SER A 9 -29.60 -29.86 6.15
N GLY A 10 -29.22 -29.61 7.40
CA GLY A 10 -28.68 -28.33 7.82
C GLY A 10 -27.34 -28.13 7.14
N ARG A 11 -27.33 -27.56 5.93
CA ARG A 11 -26.14 -26.89 5.41
C ARG A 11 -25.90 -25.68 6.30
N GLY A 12 -25.14 -25.89 7.38
CA GLY A 12 -24.43 -24.79 8.01
C GLY A 12 -23.57 -24.18 6.91
N SER A 13 -24.01 -23.05 6.34
CA SER A 13 -23.19 -22.30 5.42
C SER A 13 -22.06 -21.72 6.25
N SER A 14 -20.97 -22.45 6.39
CA SER A 14 -19.69 -21.89 6.78
C SER A 14 -19.32 -20.91 5.67
N SER A 15 -19.83 -19.68 5.77
CA SER A 15 -19.49 -18.58 4.88
C SER A 15 -18.02 -18.28 5.11
N SER A 16 -17.16 -18.90 4.30
CA SER A 16 -15.74 -18.57 4.27
C SER A 16 -15.61 -17.15 3.74
N THR A 17 -15.49 -16.17 4.64
CA THR A 17 -15.28 -14.77 4.25
C THR A 17 -13.88 -14.63 3.68
N ILE A 18 -13.79 -14.13 2.44
CA ILE A 18 -12.52 -13.85 1.78
C ILE A 18 -11.90 -12.61 2.43
N LEU A 19 -10.66 -12.73 2.91
CA LEU A 19 -9.88 -11.62 3.47
C LEU A 19 -9.73 -10.50 2.43
N GLN A 20 -10.08 -9.27 2.83
CA GLN A 20 -9.92 -8.08 2.01
C GLN A 20 -8.82 -7.20 2.61
N PHE A 21 -8.02 -6.59 1.74
CA PHE A 21 -6.96 -5.65 2.13
C PHE A 21 -7.32 -4.24 1.66
N VAL A 22 -6.92 -3.25 2.45
CA VAL A 22 -7.05 -1.85 2.05
C VAL A 22 -5.88 -1.43 1.16
N PRO A 23 -6.10 -0.58 0.14
CA PRO A 23 -5.02 -0.06 -0.68
C PRO A 23 -3.99 0.72 0.15
N PHE A 24 -2.71 0.56 -0.18
CA PHE A 24 -1.64 1.31 0.44
C PHE A 24 -1.40 2.62 -0.34
N ASN A 25 -1.59 3.76 0.32
CA ASN A 25 -1.55 5.08 -0.32
C ASN A 25 -0.17 5.73 -0.17
N SER A 26 0.32 6.38 -1.23
CA SER A 26 1.58 7.13 -1.23
C SER A 26 1.36 8.65 -1.11
N LEU A 27 2.35 9.34 -0.55
CA LEU A 27 2.44 10.79 -0.48
C LEU A 27 3.85 11.23 -0.87
N ALA A 28 3.99 12.08 -1.88
CA ALA A 28 5.29 12.67 -2.23
C ALA A 28 5.34 14.10 -1.72
N ASP A 29 6.28 14.38 -0.81
CA ASP A 29 6.52 15.73 -0.29
C ASP A 29 7.10 16.66 -1.36
N GLU A 30 6.97 17.96 -1.19
CA GLU A 30 7.55 18.96 -2.09
C GLU A 30 9.07 18.78 -2.24
N GLY A 31 9.78 18.51 -1.13
CA GLY A 31 11.22 18.31 -1.11
C GLY A 31 11.69 17.14 -1.98
N PHE A 32 10.86 16.11 -2.14
CA PHE A 32 11.14 14.99 -3.03
C PHE A 32 11.27 15.46 -4.48
N TRP A 33 10.33 16.27 -4.96
CA TRP A 33 10.32 16.77 -6.34
C TRP A 33 11.48 17.72 -6.63
N HIS A 34 11.81 18.61 -5.68
CA HIS A 34 12.96 19.51 -5.80
C HIS A 34 14.28 18.74 -5.88
N ARG A 35 14.45 17.72 -5.05
CA ARG A 35 15.65 16.88 -5.05
C ARG A 35 15.75 16.05 -6.33
N LEU A 36 14.65 15.43 -6.76
CA LEU A 36 14.59 14.65 -8.00
C LEU A 36 14.95 15.52 -9.21
N SER A 37 14.39 16.73 -9.31
CA SER A 37 14.66 17.66 -10.41
C SER A 37 16.13 18.07 -10.44
N SER A 38 16.71 18.38 -9.27
CA SER A 38 18.12 18.71 -9.13
C SER A 38 19.02 17.55 -9.56
N LEU A 39 18.70 16.32 -9.16
CA LEU A 39 19.47 15.13 -9.55
C LEU A 39 19.32 14.83 -11.05
N LYS A 40 18.12 14.95 -11.62
CA LYS A 40 17.88 14.71 -13.05
C LYS A 40 18.68 15.67 -13.92
N LEU A 41 18.68 16.97 -13.58
CA LEU A 41 19.40 17.96 -14.37
C LEU A 41 20.92 17.91 -14.19
N ASN A 42 21.40 17.69 -12.96
CA ASN A 42 22.83 17.85 -12.67
C ASN A 42 23.64 16.55 -12.68
N LYS A 43 22.99 15.39 -12.48
CA LYS A 43 23.68 14.10 -12.34
C LYS A 43 23.25 13.07 -13.38
N TYR A 44 21.95 12.85 -13.56
CA TYR A 44 21.46 11.77 -14.41
C TYR A 44 21.35 12.17 -15.89
N GLY A 45 21.01 13.42 -16.19
CA GLY A 45 20.82 13.90 -17.55
C GLY A 45 19.77 13.08 -18.30
N ILE A 46 20.15 12.47 -19.42
CA ILE A 46 19.30 11.61 -20.25
C ILE A 46 19.24 10.15 -19.75
N ASP A 47 19.96 9.81 -18.68
CA ASP A 47 19.90 8.46 -18.11
C ASP A 47 18.54 8.23 -17.46
N ASP A 48 17.86 7.19 -17.93
CA ASP A 48 16.55 6.72 -17.45
C ASP A 48 16.66 5.37 -16.73
N SER A 49 17.87 4.95 -16.38
CA SER A 49 18.10 3.78 -15.54
C SER A 49 17.34 3.91 -14.21
N PRO A 50 16.79 2.81 -13.67
CA PRO A 50 16.06 2.84 -12.41
C PRO A 50 16.98 3.24 -11.26
N ILE A 51 16.51 4.17 -10.42
CA ILE A 51 17.25 4.65 -9.24
C ILE A 51 16.55 4.12 -7.98
N PRO A 52 17.26 3.42 -7.08
CA PRO A 52 16.67 2.99 -5.82
C PRO A 52 16.42 4.20 -4.90
N ILE A 53 15.22 4.24 -4.33
CA ILE A 53 14.81 5.26 -3.36
C ILE A 53 14.28 4.60 -2.08
N THR A 54 14.36 5.32 -0.97
CA THR A 54 13.84 4.87 0.34
C THR A 54 12.54 5.60 0.69
N GLY A 55 11.48 4.86 0.93
CA GLY A 55 10.20 5.40 1.42
C GLY A 55 10.05 5.28 2.93
N PHE A 56 9.29 6.19 3.54
CA PHE A 56 9.08 6.25 4.99
C PHE A 56 7.61 6.01 5.33
N TYR A 57 7.34 5.20 6.35
CA TYR A 57 5.99 4.90 6.81
C TYR A 57 5.98 4.75 8.34
N ALA A 58 4.85 5.06 8.97
CA ALA A 58 4.62 4.87 10.40
C ALA A 58 3.30 4.12 10.65
N PRO A 59 3.17 3.33 11.74
CA PRO A 59 1.89 2.72 12.12
C PRO A 59 0.78 3.76 12.31
N CYS A 60 -0.46 3.43 11.91
CA CYS A 60 -1.60 4.35 11.97
C CYS A 60 -1.78 4.97 13.35
N SER A 61 -1.63 6.29 13.43
CA SER A 61 -1.72 7.04 14.69
C SER A 61 -3.14 7.52 14.99
N HIS A 62 -4.07 7.37 14.06
CA HIS A 62 -5.45 7.83 14.16
C HIS A 62 -6.43 6.79 13.60
N SER A 63 -7.59 6.63 14.25
CA SER A 63 -8.58 5.60 13.90
C SER A 63 -9.34 5.86 12.60
N GLN A 64 -9.42 7.13 12.17
CA GLN A 64 -10.15 7.54 10.97
C GLN A 64 -9.26 7.84 9.75
N VAL A 65 -7.94 7.90 9.93
CA VAL A 65 -7.00 8.27 8.87
C VAL A 65 -5.86 7.25 8.85
N SER A 66 -5.76 6.51 7.75
CA SER A 66 -4.62 5.63 7.49
C SER A 66 -3.38 6.46 7.16
N ASN A 67 -2.21 6.01 7.61
CA ASN A 67 -0.96 6.66 7.22
C ASN A 67 -0.60 6.37 5.75
N HIS A 68 0.27 7.22 5.21
CA HIS A 68 0.78 7.11 3.84
C HIS A 68 2.23 6.66 3.82
N LEU A 69 2.63 5.99 2.74
CA LEU A 69 4.04 5.86 2.38
C LEU A 69 4.54 7.23 1.90
N THR A 70 5.34 7.90 2.71
CA THR A 70 5.85 9.23 2.42
C THR A 70 7.21 9.16 1.73
N LEU A 71 7.35 9.91 0.63
CA LEU A 71 8.62 10.16 -0.05
C LEU A 71 9.10 11.58 0.30
N LEU A 72 10.37 11.69 0.67
CA LEU A 72 11.00 12.91 1.17
C LEU A 72 12.27 13.23 0.36
N ALA A 73 12.93 14.35 0.63
CA ALA A 73 14.22 14.64 0.02
C ALA A 73 15.28 13.57 0.38
N GLU A 74 15.19 13.02 1.59
CA GLU A 74 15.99 11.93 2.15
C GLU A 74 15.67 10.56 1.52
N SER A 75 14.72 10.50 0.59
CA SER A 75 14.51 9.29 -0.21
C SER A 75 15.70 9.00 -1.14
N PHE A 76 16.57 9.98 -1.40
CA PHE A 76 17.72 9.87 -2.32
C PHE A 76 19.10 9.76 -1.63
N THR A 77 19.17 9.50 -0.31
CA THR A 77 20.37 9.69 0.55
C THR A 77 21.63 8.85 0.22
N HIS A 78 21.62 8.02 -0.83
CA HIS A 78 22.76 7.17 -1.21
C HIS A 78 23.49 7.60 -2.50
N TRP A 79 23.25 8.79 -3.06
CA TRP A 79 23.77 9.19 -4.37
C TRP A 79 24.22 10.65 -4.47
#